data_AF-A0A946DY89-F1
#
_entry.id   AF-A0A946DY89-F1
#
_cell.length_a   1.000
_cell.length_b   1.000
_cell.length_c   1.000
_cell.angle_alpha   90.00
_cell.angle_beta   90.00
_cell.angle_gamma   90.00
#
_symmetry.space_group_name_H-M   'P 1'
#
loop_
_entity.id
_entity.type
_entity.pdbx_description
1 polymer ?
#
loop_
_entity_poly.entity_id
_entity_poly.type
_entity_poly.pdbx_seq_one_letter_code
_entity_poly.pdbx_strand_id
1 'polypeptide(L)'
;MAAWHHEHDDGRGYHAGCFNGRIEAPRLAGCALEGEAIALAQADPRAGAVRDAIIGAWDFSQDISGERMVDISGNGHDGEVLHMPQRGVRGAAWSGREMCWRHAPDEYGAIHFHDDNVYDAGWDESHAWTVPDGTGSALYALHVTVGDAEEFVPFAVVPPRGQRTADICFLLPTATYMAYANSGRHFRNDSVEMKQFRCTQMALSDCFLQTHSEYGLSTYDTHSDGSGVSVSSRLRPVLNLRPRGRVWGLVADTHITSWLEHAGHSFDVVTDEELHAEGVEVLDGYRVLVTGTHPEYHTTEMLDGLDAWLQRGGRMIYSGANGFYWRIAYHAEKPGVIECRKTEGGTRSWVSEVGESFMSFSGEYGGLWRRAGRAPQEMVGIGFTAQGFDRSTYYRRTDESNDPRAAFIFEGIDDEVIGDFGLVGGGAAGLELDRADVALGTPHHALVVARSEDHSDGMMVVLEELTSNQPVMADDHPKVHADMTFFELEGGGAVFSTGSIAFGGSLPVKGYNNHVARLMSNVVVRFLDPEPFEGFDASRPATQAIA
;
A
#
# COMPACT_ATOMS: atom_id res chain seq x y z
N MET A 1 15.09 15.24 10.03
CA MET A 1 14.87 16.66 9.71
C MET A 1 16.17 17.40 9.96
N ALA A 2 16.49 18.39 9.12
CA ALA A 2 17.61 19.29 9.35
C ALA A 2 17.05 20.62 9.85
N ALA A 3 17.24 20.91 11.12
CA ALA A 3 16.68 22.07 11.81
C ALA A 3 17.53 22.41 13.04
N TRP A 4 17.38 23.61 13.60
CA TRP A 4 17.90 23.87 14.93
C TRP A 4 16.87 23.45 15.99
N HIS A 5 17.36 23.01 17.14
CA HIS A 5 16.53 22.60 18.27
C HIS A 5 16.38 23.76 19.26
N HIS A 6 15.15 24.01 19.69
CA HIS A 6 14.79 24.91 20.76
C HIS A 6 14.02 24.16 21.83
N GLU A 7 13.95 24.75 23.02
CA GLU A 7 13.15 24.27 24.13
C GLU A 7 12.19 25.39 24.52
N HIS A 8 10.91 25.06 24.69
CA HIS A 8 9.92 25.96 25.27
C HIS A 8 10.21 26.16 26.77
N ASP A 9 9.63 27.21 27.36
CA ASP A 9 9.76 27.49 28.81
C ASP A 9 9.22 26.35 29.71
N ASP A 10 8.39 25.46 29.15
CA ASP A 10 7.84 24.27 29.81
C ASP A 10 8.66 22.99 29.61
N GLY A 11 9.82 23.10 28.98
CA GLY A 11 10.76 21.99 28.76
C GLY A 11 10.49 21.17 27.49
N ARG A 12 9.45 21.52 26.70
CA ARG A 12 9.17 20.83 25.45
C ARG A 12 10.10 21.30 24.35
N GLY A 13 10.84 20.37 23.76
CA GLY A 13 11.64 20.63 22.58
C GLY A 13 10.78 20.90 21.34
N TYR A 14 11.22 21.81 20.49
CA TYR A 14 10.69 21.98 19.14
C TYR A 14 11.82 22.24 18.13
N HIS A 15 11.59 21.87 16.88
CA HIS A 15 12.49 22.16 15.77
C HIS A 15 12.01 23.38 15.01
N ALA A 16 12.93 24.29 14.66
CA ALA A 16 12.64 25.48 13.86
C ALA A 16 13.75 25.74 12.84
N GLY A 17 13.46 26.61 11.87
CA GLY A 17 14.40 26.88 10.78
C GLY A 17 14.69 25.64 9.94
N CYS A 18 13.66 24.82 9.69
CA CYS A 18 13.79 23.59 8.91
C CYS A 18 14.38 23.89 7.52
N PHE A 19 15.28 23.02 7.09
CA PHE A 19 15.94 23.08 5.80
C PHE A 19 15.28 22.10 4.83
N ASN A 20 14.94 22.60 3.64
CA ASN A 20 14.51 21.80 2.50
C ASN A 20 15.67 21.67 1.50
N GLY A 21 16.05 20.44 1.20
CA GLY A 21 17.12 20.14 0.27
C GLY A 21 18.09 19.09 0.79
N ARG A 22 19.20 18.92 0.07
CA ARG A 22 20.16 17.85 0.32
C ARG A 22 21.38 18.32 1.07
N ILE A 23 21.79 17.55 2.06
CA ILE A 23 23.09 17.70 2.74
C ILE A 23 23.86 16.41 2.53
N GLU A 24 25.15 16.57 2.24
CA GLU A 24 26.10 15.47 2.07
C GLU A 24 27.37 15.78 2.88
N ALA A 25 27.92 14.72 3.47
CA ALA A 25 29.22 14.73 4.13
C ALA A 25 29.52 15.96 5.04
N PRO A 26 28.63 16.36 5.97
CA PRO A 26 28.91 17.52 6.81
C PRO A 26 30.14 17.27 7.70
N ARG A 27 30.91 18.33 7.94
CA ARG A 27 32.12 18.32 8.77
C ARG A 27 32.08 19.49 9.74
N LEU A 28 32.49 19.27 10.98
CA LEU A 28 32.64 20.31 11.98
C LEU A 28 34.10 20.38 12.43
N ALA A 29 34.72 21.56 12.33
CA ALA A 29 36.07 21.81 12.80
C ALA A 29 36.06 22.71 14.05
N GLY A 30 36.94 22.43 15.01
CA GLY A 30 37.13 23.21 16.24
C GLY A 30 37.97 24.47 16.06
N CYS A 31 38.47 24.71 14.85
CA CYS A 31 39.21 25.91 14.48
C CYS A 31 38.87 26.35 13.05
N ALA A 32 39.31 27.55 12.68
CA ALA A 32 39.28 27.99 11.29
C ALA A 32 40.28 27.17 10.46
N LEU A 33 39.79 26.60 9.36
CA LEU A 33 40.58 25.93 8.34
C LEU A 33 40.76 26.86 7.14
N GLU A 34 41.89 26.76 6.45
CA GLU A 34 42.21 27.55 5.27
C GLU A 34 42.74 26.67 4.13
N GLY A 35 42.40 27.02 2.88
CA GLY A 35 43.01 26.47 1.66
C GLY A 35 43.11 24.94 1.65
N GLU A 36 44.35 24.44 1.62
CA GLU A 36 44.68 23.01 1.57
C GLU A 36 44.11 22.21 2.76
N ALA A 37 43.95 22.81 3.94
CA ALA A 37 43.39 22.13 5.09
C ALA A 37 41.90 21.82 4.89
N ILE A 38 41.14 22.71 4.24
CA ILE A 38 39.74 22.44 3.87
C ILE A 38 39.69 21.26 2.89
N ALA A 39 40.53 21.29 1.85
CA ALA A 39 40.55 20.23 0.83
C ALA A 39 40.96 18.87 1.42
N LEU A 40 41.93 18.87 2.34
CA LEU A 40 42.35 17.68 3.06
C LEU A 40 41.24 17.14 3.97
N ALA A 41 40.56 18.00 4.73
CA ALA A 41 39.43 17.61 5.58
C ALA A 41 38.24 17.05 4.79
N GLN A 42 38.03 17.53 3.57
CA GLN A 42 37.01 17.00 2.65
C GLN A 42 37.40 15.60 2.13
N ALA A 43 38.67 15.40 1.78
CA ALA A 43 39.15 14.14 1.21
C ALA A 43 39.33 13.03 2.27
N ASP A 44 39.90 13.38 3.42
CA ASP A 44 40.11 12.47 4.56
C ASP A 44 40.13 13.26 5.88
N PRO A 45 39.04 13.21 6.68
CA PRO A 45 38.97 13.95 7.95
C PRO A 45 39.94 13.42 9.02
N ARG A 46 40.63 12.29 8.77
CA ARG A 46 41.65 11.71 9.68
C ARG A 46 43.08 12.00 9.24
N ALA A 47 43.27 12.70 8.12
CA ALA A 47 44.61 12.90 7.57
C ALA A 47 45.38 14.02 8.28
N GLY A 48 46.65 13.74 8.60
CA GLY A 48 47.65 14.74 8.95
C GLY A 48 47.20 15.76 10.00
N ALA A 49 47.46 17.04 9.70
CA ALA A 49 47.19 18.16 10.60
C ALA A 49 45.70 18.50 10.80
N VAL A 50 44.79 17.99 9.96
CA VAL A 50 43.35 18.25 10.15
C VAL A 50 42.69 17.30 11.13
N ARG A 51 43.29 16.13 11.39
CA ARG A 51 42.77 15.15 12.35
C ARG A 51 42.44 15.77 13.70
N ASP A 52 43.37 16.56 14.25
CA ASP A 52 43.22 17.18 15.57
C ASP A 52 42.28 18.40 15.53
N ALA A 53 41.94 18.90 14.34
CA ALA A 53 41.06 20.04 14.12
C ALA A 53 39.60 19.62 13.92
N ILE A 54 39.33 18.44 13.37
CA ILE A 54 37.97 17.95 13.13
C ILE A 54 37.34 17.47 14.44
N ILE A 55 36.21 18.09 14.79
CA ILE A 55 35.34 17.65 15.89
C ILE A 55 34.52 16.45 15.43
N GLY A 56 33.84 16.55 14.30
CA GLY A 56 32.97 15.50 13.78
C GLY A 56 32.94 15.49 12.26
N ALA A 57 32.78 14.31 11.67
CA ALA A 57 32.71 14.12 10.24
C ALA A 57 31.71 13.05 9.89
N TRP A 58 30.52 13.41 9.42
CA TRP A 58 29.46 12.43 9.18
C TRP A 58 29.46 11.93 7.74
N ASP A 59 29.41 10.62 7.55
CA ASP A 59 29.27 9.99 6.24
C ASP A 59 27.89 9.34 6.15
N PHE A 60 27.00 9.99 5.41
CA PHE A 60 25.62 9.54 5.29
C PHE A 60 25.42 8.37 4.31
N SER A 61 26.46 7.99 3.56
CA SER A 61 26.43 6.79 2.73
C SER A 61 26.49 5.51 3.57
N GLN A 62 26.93 5.63 4.82
CA GLN A 62 26.91 4.56 5.80
C GLN A 62 25.55 4.48 6.48
N ASP A 63 25.11 3.25 6.74
CA ASP A 63 23.84 2.97 7.43
C ASP A 63 22.61 3.58 6.73
N ILE A 64 22.56 3.59 5.39
CA ILE A 64 21.44 4.15 4.60
C ILE A 64 20.07 3.58 5.02
N SER A 65 20.01 2.30 5.39
CA SER A 65 18.76 1.62 5.80
C SER A 65 18.38 1.84 7.27
N GLY A 66 19.24 2.49 8.05
CA GLY A 66 19.01 2.81 9.46
C GLY A 66 18.89 4.31 9.69
N GLU A 67 19.05 4.70 10.96
CA GLU A 67 18.94 6.10 11.40
C GLU A 67 20.27 6.72 11.80
N ARG A 68 21.38 5.99 11.73
CA ARG A 68 22.64 6.54 12.20
C ARG A 68 23.28 7.43 11.15
N MET A 69 23.78 8.57 11.60
CA MET A 69 24.75 9.39 10.90
C MET A 69 26.13 9.01 11.43
N VAL A 70 26.86 8.17 10.69
CA VAL A 70 28.15 7.62 11.17
C VAL A 70 29.25 8.68 11.18
N ASP A 71 29.89 8.88 12.34
CA ASP A 71 31.04 9.77 12.47
C ASP A 71 32.35 9.07 12.07
N ILE A 72 32.84 9.44 10.89
CA ILE A 72 34.11 8.97 10.35
C ILE A 72 35.31 9.79 10.84
N SER A 73 35.17 10.77 11.73
CA SER A 73 36.34 11.47 12.30
C SER A 73 37.16 10.57 13.23
N GLY A 74 36.51 9.59 13.88
CA GLY A 74 37.10 8.78 14.92
C GLY A 74 36.91 9.33 16.35
N ASN A 75 36.11 10.39 16.50
CA ASN A 75 35.83 11.01 17.81
C ASN A 75 34.56 10.46 18.48
N GLY A 76 33.75 9.66 17.77
CA GLY A 76 32.60 8.95 18.33
C GLY A 76 31.36 9.84 18.47
N HIS A 77 31.23 10.83 17.60
CA HIS A 77 30.07 11.73 17.55
C HIS A 77 29.02 11.25 16.54
N ASP A 78 28.66 9.96 16.57
CA ASP A 78 27.56 9.45 15.75
C ASP A 78 26.29 10.26 16.02
N GLY A 79 25.54 10.55 14.96
CA GLY A 79 24.27 11.26 15.04
C GLY A 79 23.07 10.34 14.77
N GLU A 80 21.88 10.86 15.00
CA GLU A 80 20.60 10.20 14.71
C GLU A 80 19.79 11.03 13.71
N VAL A 81 19.18 10.35 12.73
CA VAL A 81 18.32 10.93 11.71
C VAL A 81 16.87 10.88 12.20
N LEU A 82 16.25 12.03 12.45
CA LEU A 82 14.87 12.13 12.94
C LEU A 82 13.84 12.26 11.80
N HIS A 83 12.63 11.74 11.99
CA HIS A 83 11.48 11.86 11.07
C HIS A 83 11.74 11.38 9.63
N MET A 84 12.57 10.34 9.44
CA MET A 84 12.67 9.60 8.17
C MET A 84 12.85 10.47 6.89
N PRO A 85 13.80 11.42 6.84
CA PRO A 85 14.19 12.06 5.58
C PRO A 85 14.64 11.00 4.57
N GLN A 86 14.48 11.31 3.29
CA GLN A 86 14.76 10.35 2.23
C GLN A 86 16.27 10.09 2.16
N ARG A 87 16.67 8.83 2.37
CA ARG A 87 18.05 8.35 2.28
C ARG A 87 18.29 7.56 0.99
N GLY A 88 19.54 7.23 0.65
CA GLY A 88 19.85 6.57 -0.63
C GLY A 88 19.45 7.46 -1.82
N VAL A 89 19.75 8.75 -1.71
CA VAL A 89 19.54 9.79 -2.72
C VAL A 89 20.90 10.25 -3.24
N ARG A 90 20.93 10.80 -4.46
CA ARG A 90 22.19 11.14 -5.12
C ARG A 90 22.98 12.19 -4.34
N GLY A 91 24.26 11.92 -4.14
CA GLY A 91 25.27 12.89 -3.72
C GLY A 91 25.79 13.73 -4.89
N ALA A 92 26.65 14.69 -4.59
CA ALA A 92 27.28 15.60 -5.55
C ALA A 92 28.19 14.90 -6.56
N ALA A 93 28.74 13.74 -6.20
CA ALA A 93 29.62 12.96 -7.07
C ALA A 93 28.86 12.00 -8.01
N TRP A 94 27.53 11.92 -7.93
CA TRP A 94 26.75 10.96 -8.70
C TRP A 94 26.97 11.11 -10.21
N SER A 95 27.42 10.01 -10.83
CA SER A 95 27.93 9.97 -12.20
C SER A 95 26.91 9.49 -13.21
N GLY A 96 25.81 8.89 -12.74
CA GLY A 96 24.80 8.27 -13.59
C GLY A 96 25.15 6.88 -14.11
N ARG A 97 26.27 6.29 -13.69
CA ARG A 97 26.71 4.96 -14.16
C ARG A 97 26.11 3.81 -13.38
N GLU A 98 25.82 4.04 -12.10
CA GLU A 98 25.20 3.09 -11.20
C GLU A 98 23.93 3.72 -10.63
N MET A 99 22.84 2.94 -10.64
CA MET A 99 21.51 3.38 -10.21
C MET A 99 21.15 2.83 -8.82
N CYS A 100 21.84 1.77 -8.38
CA CYS A 100 21.63 1.16 -7.08
C CYS A 100 22.63 1.69 -6.06
N TRP A 101 22.13 2.38 -5.03
CA TRP A 101 22.96 2.96 -3.99
C TRP A 101 23.87 1.93 -3.28
N ARG A 102 23.47 0.65 -3.21
CA ARG A 102 24.28 -0.42 -2.61
C ARG A 102 25.55 -0.73 -3.38
N HIS A 103 25.57 -0.47 -4.69
CA HIS A 103 26.69 -0.79 -5.57
C HIS A 103 27.69 0.37 -5.69
N ALA A 104 27.23 1.60 -5.41
CA ALA A 104 28.05 2.81 -5.44
C ALA A 104 27.71 3.74 -4.26
N PRO A 105 27.87 3.31 -3.00
CA PRO A 105 27.43 4.07 -1.82
C PRO A 105 28.04 5.48 -1.75
N ASP A 106 29.30 5.64 -2.18
CA ASP A 106 29.99 6.93 -2.25
C ASP A 106 29.32 7.95 -3.19
N GLU A 107 28.48 7.51 -4.14
CA GLU A 107 27.69 8.39 -5.03
C GLU A 107 26.31 8.74 -4.44
N TYR A 108 25.96 8.16 -3.30
CA TYR A 108 24.65 8.27 -2.63
C TYR A 108 24.77 8.73 -1.17
N GLY A 109 25.80 9.52 -0.88
CA GLY A 109 26.09 10.07 0.45
C GLY A 109 25.25 11.27 0.87
N ALA A 110 24.15 11.57 0.18
CA ALA A 110 23.23 12.65 0.57
C ALA A 110 22.04 12.13 1.39
N ILE A 111 21.46 13.02 2.19
CA ILE A 111 20.12 12.86 2.76
C ILE A 111 19.27 14.03 2.26
N HIS A 112 18.05 13.76 1.78
CA HIS A 112 17.10 14.78 1.36
C HIS A 112 16.16 15.12 2.52
N PHE A 113 16.33 16.32 3.09
CA PHE A 113 15.55 16.81 4.21
C PHE A 113 14.37 17.65 3.73
N HIS A 114 13.24 17.48 4.42
CA HIS A 114 12.01 18.22 4.22
C HIS A 114 11.50 18.73 5.59
N ASP A 115 10.83 19.88 5.57
CA ASP A 115 10.26 20.56 6.73
C ASP A 115 8.91 19.97 7.19
N ASP A 116 8.28 19.17 6.34
CA ASP A 116 6.95 18.58 6.53
C ASP A 116 6.98 17.04 6.68
N ASN A 117 8.17 16.47 6.87
CA ASN A 117 8.34 15.06 7.22
C ASN A 117 7.87 14.77 8.65
N VAL A 118 6.96 13.80 8.79
CA VAL A 118 6.47 13.33 10.09
C VAL A 118 6.39 11.80 10.11
N TYR A 119 7.35 11.18 10.79
CA TYR A 119 7.28 9.77 11.18
C TYR A 119 6.40 9.59 12.42
N ASP A 120 6.79 10.20 13.53
CA ASP A 120 6.11 10.12 14.82
C ASP A 120 5.74 11.53 15.28
N ALA A 121 4.52 11.70 15.78
CA ALA A 121 4.04 12.96 16.38
C ALA A 121 4.77 13.31 17.69
N GLY A 122 5.41 12.33 18.34
CA GLY A 122 6.16 12.52 19.58
C GLY A 122 5.29 12.98 20.75
N TRP A 123 4.01 12.59 20.77
CA TRP A 123 3.09 12.92 21.85
C TRP A 123 3.30 12.01 23.06
N ASP A 124 3.13 12.55 24.26
CA ASP A 124 3.07 11.76 25.47
C ASP A 124 1.86 10.81 25.45
N GLU A 125 2.07 9.58 25.92
CA GLU A 125 0.99 8.60 26.04
C GLU A 125 -0.04 9.07 27.09
N SER A 126 -1.29 9.27 26.65
CA SER A 126 -2.40 9.62 27.55
C SER A 126 -3.07 8.40 28.19
N HIS A 127 -3.10 7.27 27.49
CA HIS A 127 -3.79 6.05 27.93
C HIS A 127 -3.20 4.81 27.26
N ALA A 128 -3.02 3.74 28.04
CA ALA A 128 -2.67 2.42 27.56
C ALA A 128 -3.79 1.42 27.85
N TRP A 129 -4.12 0.58 26.87
CA TRP A 129 -5.09 -0.50 27.01
C TRP A 129 -4.43 -1.83 26.68
N THR A 130 -4.46 -2.76 27.64
CA THR A 130 -4.04 -4.14 27.43
C THR A 130 -5.27 -4.95 27.01
N VAL A 131 -5.18 -5.62 25.86
CA VAL A 131 -6.25 -6.48 25.32
C VAL A 131 -6.60 -7.57 26.36
N PRO A 132 -7.84 -7.60 26.89
CA PRO A 132 -8.25 -8.63 27.83
C PRO A 132 -8.31 -10.03 27.20
N ASP A 133 -8.08 -11.06 28.02
CA ASP A 133 -8.27 -12.45 27.59
C ASP A 133 -9.71 -12.67 27.07
N GLY A 134 -9.82 -13.35 25.93
CA GLY A 134 -11.11 -13.66 25.30
C GLY A 134 -11.72 -12.52 24.48
N THR A 135 -11.04 -11.38 24.31
CA THR A 135 -11.43 -10.39 23.29
C THR A 135 -11.31 -11.03 21.90
N GLY A 136 -12.41 -11.00 21.15
CA GLY A 136 -12.43 -11.56 19.79
C GLY A 136 -11.60 -10.73 18.82
N SER A 137 -10.97 -11.40 17.86
CA SER A 137 -10.27 -10.71 16.79
C SER A 137 -11.25 -9.94 15.90
N ALA A 138 -11.01 -8.64 15.71
CA ALA A 138 -11.90 -7.74 14.99
C ALA A 138 -11.26 -6.36 14.79
N LEU A 139 -11.97 -5.50 14.05
CA LEU A 139 -11.74 -4.07 14.02
C LEU A 139 -12.41 -3.39 15.22
N TYR A 140 -11.65 -2.56 15.92
CA TYR A 140 -12.10 -1.76 17.04
C TYR A 140 -11.77 -0.28 16.81
N ALA A 141 -12.37 0.58 17.64
CA ALA A 141 -11.98 1.97 17.70
C ALA A 141 -12.04 2.46 19.14
N LEU A 142 -11.04 3.23 19.55
CA LEU A 142 -11.14 4.04 20.75
C LEU A 142 -11.97 5.29 20.42
N HIS A 143 -13.15 5.40 21.02
CA HIS A 143 -14.03 6.55 20.88
C HIS A 143 -13.75 7.55 22.01
N VAL A 144 -13.25 8.72 21.64
CA VAL A 144 -12.90 9.80 22.57
C VAL A 144 -13.91 10.93 22.42
N THR A 145 -14.43 11.44 23.53
CA THR A 145 -15.38 12.56 23.55
C THR A 145 -14.87 13.68 24.45
N VAL A 146 -14.87 14.92 23.94
CA VAL A 146 -14.50 16.13 24.69
C VAL A 146 -15.54 17.21 24.41
N GLY A 147 -16.43 17.47 25.38
CA GLY A 147 -17.58 18.35 25.15
C GLY A 147 -18.48 17.77 24.05
N ASP A 148 -18.73 18.55 22.99
CA ASP A 148 -19.50 18.14 21.81
C ASP A 148 -18.63 17.54 20.69
N ALA A 149 -17.31 17.49 20.86
CA ALA A 149 -16.39 16.90 19.88
C ALA A 149 -16.21 15.40 20.13
N GLU A 150 -16.11 14.63 19.04
CA GLU A 150 -15.77 13.21 19.07
C GLU A 150 -14.59 12.90 18.14
N GLU A 151 -13.81 11.89 18.51
CA GLU A 151 -12.72 11.33 17.72
C GLU A 151 -12.75 9.80 17.82
N PHE A 152 -12.38 9.13 16.73
CA PHE A 152 -12.23 7.69 16.67
C PHE A 152 -10.80 7.36 16.27
N VAL A 153 -10.13 6.53 17.06
CA VAL A 153 -8.82 5.97 16.74
C VAL A 153 -9.01 4.49 16.44
N PRO A 154 -9.11 4.09 15.15
CA PRO A 154 -9.28 2.69 14.78
C PRO A 154 -8.03 1.87 15.07
N PHE A 155 -8.21 0.61 15.46
CA PHE A 155 -7.14 -0.38 15.59
C PHE A 155 -7.71 -1.78 15.35
N ALA A 156 -6.84 -2.73 15.02
CA ALA A 156 -7.21 -4.14 14.92
C ALA A 156 -6.78 -4.87 16.20
N VAL A 157 -7.62 -5.78 16.69
CA VAL A 157 -7.21 -6.82 17.63
C VAL A 157 -6.98 -8.08 16.81
N VAL A 158 -5.72 -8.46 16.65
CA VAL A 158 -5.31 -9.69 15.96
C VAL A 158 -5.32 -10.88 16.94
N PRO A 159 -5.47 -12.13 16.49
CA PRO A 159 -5.36 -13.27 17.37
C PRO A 159 -3.96 -13.37 18.00
N PRO A 160 -3.81 -13.97 19.19
CA PRO A 160 -2.50 -14.26 19.74
C PRO A 160 -1.66 -15.09 18.77
N ARG A 161 -0.35 -14.85 18.73
CA ARG A 161 0.57 -15.57 17.84
C ARG A 161 0.39 -17.08 17.92
N GLY A 162 0.20 -17.71 16.77
CA GLY A 162 -0.06 -19.15 16.63
C GLY A 162 -1.43 -19.63 17.13
N GLN A 163 -2.34 -18.73 17.52
CA GLN A 163 -3.67 -19.06 18.05
C GLN A 163 -4.80 -18.51 17.17
N ARG A 164 -5.01 -19.15 16.01
CA ARG A 164 -6.18 -18.95 15.16
C ARG A 164 -7.49 -19.15 15.95
N THR A 165 -8.46 -18.25 15.80
CA THR A 165 -9.80 -18.39 16.40
C THR A 165 -10.94 -18.59 15.38
N ALA A 166 -10.67 -18.44 14.08
CA ALA A 166 -11.62 -18.75 13.02
C ALA A 166 -10.98 -19.42 11.78
N ASP A 167 -11.75 -20.07 10.91
CA ASP A 167 -11.22 -20.65 9.66
C ASP A 167 -11.01 -19.61 8.54
N ILE A 168 -11.59 -18.42 8.70
CA ILE A 168 -11.49 -17.28 7.78
C ILE A 168 -10.55 -16.24 8.40
N CYS A 169 -9.62 -15.72 7.61
CA CYS A 169 -8.84 -14.53 7.92
C CYS A 169 -9.27 -13.38 6.99
N PHE A 170 -9.52 -12.20 7.55
CA PHE A 170 -9.62 -10.95 6.80
C PHE A 170 -8.26 -10.25 6.85
N LEU A 171 -7.60 -10.12 5.69
CA LEU A 171 -6.34 -9.40 5.56
C LEU A 171 -6.61 -7.90 5.44
N LEU A 172 -6.34 -7.18 6.52
CA LEU A 172 -6.56 -5.75 6.62
C LEU A 172 -5.40 -4.98 5.95
N PRO A 173 -5.66 -4.20 4.87
CA PRO A 173 -4.62 -3.56 4.08
C PRO A 173 -4.06 -2.28 4.74
N THR A 174 -3.46 -2.43 5.92
CA THR A 174 -2.91 -1.32 6.71
C THR A 174 -1.77 -0.58 6.01
N ALA A 175 -1.02 -1.24 5.12
CA ALA A 175 0.01 -0.59 4.33
C ALA A 175 -0.61 0.39 3.32
N THR A 176 -1.73 0.02 2.70
CA THR A 176 -2.51 0.94 1.87
C THR A 176 -3.01 2.12 2.70
N TYR A 177 -3.49 1.88 3.92
CA TYR A 177 -3.96 2.96 4.79
C TYR A 177 -2.84 3.97 5.11
N MET A 178 -1.62 3.49 5.35
CA MET A 178 -0.46 4.34 5.55
C MET A 178 -0.09 5.10 4.28
N ALA A 179 -0.12 4.47 3.11
CA ALA A 179 0.14 5.14 1.83
C ALA A 179 -0.83 6.29 1.58
N TYR A 180 -2.11 6.10 1.91
CA TYR A 180 -3.16 7.12 1.77
C TYR A 180 -3.34 8.04 2.99
N ALA A 181 -2.55 7.87 4.06
CA ALA A 181 -2.71 8.61 5.31
C ALA A 181 -2.69 10.13 5.09
N ASN A 182 -3.80 10.79 5.46
CA ASN A 182 -4.00 12.24 5.32
C ASN A 182 -3.84 12.79 3.89
N SER A 183 -4.13 11.98 2.87
CA SER A 183 -3.99 12.34 1.46
C SER A 183 -4.63 13.68 1.08
N GLY A 184 -3.79 14.59 0.58
CA GLY A 184 -4.17 15.90 0.06
C GLY A 184 -4.73 15.90 -1.36
N ARG A 185 -5.00 14.73 -1.96
CA ARG A 185 -5.44 14.61 -3.37
C ARG A 185 -6.66 15.47 -3.74
N HIS A 186 -7.56 15.78 -2.80
CA HIS A 186 -8.75 16.59 -3.08
C HIS A 186 -8.49 18.10 -3.13
N PHE A 187 -7.41 18.58 -2.53
CA PHE A 187 -7.17 20.02 -2.33
C PHE A 187 -5.75 20.49 -2.66
N ARG A 188 -4.83 19.58 -3.00
CA ARG A 188 -3.45 19.89 -3.46
C ARG A 188 -3.17 19.45 -4.90
N ASN A 189 -4.14 18.85 -5.57
CA ASN A 189 -3.99 18.36 -6.93
C ASN A 189 -4.87 19.14 -7.90
N ASP A 190 -4.27 20.00 -8.71
CA ASP A 190 -4.96 20.86 -9.68
C ASP A 190 -5.75 20.08 -10.74
N SER A 191 -5.50 18.79 -10.91
CA SER A 191 -6.18 17.93 -11.88
C SER A 191 -7.26 17.03 -11.27
N VAL A 192 -7.60 17.20 -9.98
CA VAL A 192 -8.49 16.24 -9.29
C VAL A 192 -9.86 16.12 -9.93
N GLU A 193 -10.51 17.21 -10.32
CA GLU A 193 -11.83 17.17 -10.96
C GLU A 193 -11.77 16.57 -12.37
N MET A 194 -10.67 16.81 -13.10
CA MET A 194 -10.42 16.18 -14.39
C MET A 194 -10.26 14.67 -14.25
N LYS A 195 -9.58 14.20 -13.19
CA LYS A 195 -9.44 12.78 -12.89
C LYS A 195 -10.76 12.16 -12.44
N GLN A 196 -11.56 12.90 -11.68
CA GLN A 196 -12.82 12.40 -11.15
C GLN A 196 -13.96 12.44 -12.16
N PHE A 197 -13.85 13.24 -13.23
CA PHE A 197 -14.94 13.51 -14.18
C PHE A 197 -16.20 14.08 -13.52
N ARG A 198 -16.02 14.76 -12.37
CA ARG A 198 -17.07 15.43 -11.59
C ARG A 198 -16.47 16.46 -10.65
N CYS A 199 -17.33 17.30 -10.11
CA CYS A 199 -16.98 18.24 -9.05
C CYS A 199 -16.47 17.49 -7.80
N THR A 200 -15.31 17.92 -7.27
CA THR A 200 -14.71 17.30 -6.09
C THR A 200 -15.56 17.60 -4.86
N GLN A 201 -15.97 16.53 -4.17
CA GLN A 201 -16.64 16.64 -2.88
C GLN A 201 -15.59 16.62 -1.78
N MET A 202 -15.58 17.63 -0.91
CA MET A 202 -14.66 17.74 0.22
C MET A 202 -15.32 17.19 1.49
N ALA A 203 -14.63 16.32 2.22
CA ALA A 203 -15.01 15.94 3.57
C ALA A 203 -14.53 17.01 4.57
N LEU A 204 -15.11 17.05 5.78
CA LEU A 204 -14.66 17.97 6.84
C LEU A 204 -13.19 17.74 7.20
N SER A 205 -12.70 16.50 7.13
CA SER A 205 -11.29 16.17 7.31
C SER A 205 -10.42 16.78 6.22
N ASP A 206 -10.87 16.83 4.95
CA ASP A 206 -10.13 17.45 3.85
C ASP A 206 -9.98 18.97 4.10
N CYS A 207 -11.07 19.64 4.50
CA CYS A 207 -11.04 21.07 4.82
C CYS A 207 -10.15 21.38 6.03
N PHE A 208 -10.09 20.48 7.02
CA PHE A 208 -9.23 20.64 8.18
C PHE A 208 -7.74 20.49 7.81
N LEU A 209 -7.40 19.43 7.08
CA LEU A 209 -6.03 19.17 6.61
C LEU A 209 -5.48 20.25 5.66
N GLN A 210 -6.35 20.99 4.97
CA GLN A 210 -5.94 22.10 4.12
C GLN A 210 -5.18 23.20 4.88
N THR A 211 -5.51 23.42 6.16
CA THR A 211 -4.89 24.45 7.00
C THR A 211 -4.03 23.89 8.14
N HIS A 212 -3.90 22.57 8.23
CA HIS A 212 -3.14 21.87 9.28
C HIS A 212 -2.16 20.86 8.65
N SER A 213 -1.08 21.36 8.07
CA SER A 213 -0.06 20.55 7.40
C SER A 213 0.77 19.70 8.36
N GLU A 214 0.78 20.03 9.67
CA GLU A 214 1.49 19.32 10.73
C GLU A 214 1.03 17.87 10.96
N TYR A 215 -0.15 17.49 10.43
CA TYR A 215 -0.64 16.10 10.38
C TYR A 215 0.11 15.24 9.35
N GLY A 216 1.01 15.89 8.58
CA GLY A 216 1.88 15.34 7.57
C GLY A 216 1.16 14.82 6.33
N LEU A 217 1.94 14.15 5.48
CA LEU A 217 1.59 13.91 4.07
C LEU A 217 1.41 12.44 3.73
N SER A 218 0.57 12.16 2.72
CA SER A 218 0.42 10.83 2.11
C SER A 218 1.51 10.58 1.07
N THR A 219 1.77 9.33 0.70
CA THR A 219 2.63 9.00 -0.45
C THR A 219 2.05 9.46 -1.79
N TYR A 220 0.83 10.00 -1.81
CA TYR A 220 0.25 10.66 -2.98
C TYR A 220 0.52 12.15 -3.07
N ASP A 221 1.07 12.77 -2.03
CA ASP A 221 1.34 14.19 -2.00
C ASP A 221 2.79 14.50 -2.41
N THR A 222 3.10 15.79 -2.50
CA THR A 222 4.46 16.31 -2.65
C THR A 222 4.83 17.13 -1.42
N HIS A 223 6.11 17.11 -1.06
CA HIS A 223 6.71 17.99 -0.08
C HIS A 223 6.60 19.45 -0.50
N SER A 224 6.80 20.35 0.46
CA SER A 224 6.81 21.81 0.25
C SER A 224 7.85 22.29 -0.78
N ASP A 225 8.90 21.50 -1.03
CA ASP A 225 9.92 21.75 -2.06
C ASP A 225 9.56 21.21 -3.45
N GLY A 226 8.43 20.49 -3.56
CA GLY A 226 7.90 19.91 -4.80
C GLY A 226 8.31 18.46 -5.06
N SER A 227 9.20 17.89 -4.23
CA SER A 227 9.59 16.48 -4.33
C SER A 227 8.48 15.53 -3.84
N GLY A 228 8.51 14.27 -4.26
CA GLY A 228 7.48 13.30 -3.92
C GLY A 228 7.64 12.71 -2.52
N VAL A 229 6.53 12.58 -1.78
CA VAL A 229 6.54 11.96 -0.45
C VAL A 229 6.71 10.46 -0.57
N SER A 230 7.90 9.96 -0.25
CA SER A 230 8.24 8.53 -0.34
C SER A 230 8.03 7.76 0.95
N VAL A 231 7.88 8.43 2.09
CA VAL A 231 7.73 7.80 3.42
C VAL A 231 6.42 8.26 4.06
N SER A 232 5.65 7.32 4.62
CA SER A 232 4.44 7.63 5.39
C SER A 232 4.31 6.73 6.62
N SER A 233 3.68 7.25 7.67
CA SER A 233 3.59 6.61 8.98
C SER A 233 2.18 6.67 9.57
N ARG A 234 1.87 5.69 10.42
CA ARG A 234 0.66 5.65 11.27
C ARG A 234 0.86 6.20 12.68
N LEU A 235 2.09 6.55 13.08
CA LEU A 235 2.39 7.12 14.41
C LEU A 235 2.07 8.62 14.48
N ARG A 236 0.91 8.99 13.96
CA ARG A 236 0.37 10.35 13.89
C ARG A 236 -1.15 10.25 13.72
N PRO A 237 -1.93 11.31 14.00
CA PRO A 237 -3.37 11.28 13.75
C PRO A 237 -3.67 11.14 12.25
N VAL A 238 -4.37 10.06 11.87
CA VAL A 238 -4.76 9.78 10.47
C VAL A 238 -6.27 9.97 10.29
N LEU A 239 -6.66 11.15 9.80
CA LEU A 239 -8.04 11.61 9.85
C LEU A 239 -8.97 10.94 8.84
N ASN A 240 -8.40 10.39 7.76
CA ASN A 240 -9.15 9.71 6.71
C ASN A 240 -9.34 8.20 6.96
N LEU A 241 -8.99 7.69 8.16
CA LEU A 241 -9.37 6.35 8.63
C LEU A 241 -10.57 6.37 9.57
N ARG A 242 -11.07 7.55 9.96
CA ARG A 242 -12.21 7.64 10.87
C ARG A 242 -13.44 6.89 10.31
N PRO A 243 -14.15 6.10 11.15
CA PRO A 243 -15.48 5.62 10.82
C PRO A 243 -16.40 6.80 10.51
N ARG A 244 -17.46 6.57 9.72
CA ARG A 244 -18.39 7.62 9.24
C ARG A 244 -17.74 8.68 8.32
N GLY A 245 -16.47 8.49 7.97
CA GLY A 245 -15.80 9.24 6.93
C GLY A 245 -16.25 8.85 5.52
N ARG A 246 -15.47 9.25 4.53
CA ARG A 246 -15.66 8.86 3.13
C ARG A 246 -15.58 7.33 3.01
N VAL A 247 -16.43 6.73 2.17
CA VAL A 247 -16.37 5.31 1.83
C VAL A 247 -15.15 5.03 0.95
N TRP A 248 -13.98 4.89 1.59
CA TRP A 248 -12.67 4.60 1.01
C TRP A 248 -11.77 3.98 2.10
N GLY A 249 -10.82 3.13 1.73
CA GLY A 249 -9.92 2.46 2.69
C GLY A 249 -10.72 1.70 3.76
N LEU A 250 -10.39 1.92 5.03
CA LEU A 250 -11.02 1.24 6.17
C LEU A 250 -12.56 1.24 6.12
N VAL A 251 -13.21 2.37 5.80
CA VAL A 251 -14.68 2.45 5.76
C VAL A 251 -15.27 1.60 4.64
N ALA A 252 -14.58 1.48 3.50
CA ALA A 252 -15.02 0.61 2.42
C ALA A 252 -14.83 -0.87 2.82
N ASP A 253 -13.73 -1.19 3.49
CA ASP A 253 -13.40 -2.53 3.99
C ASP A 253 -14.40 -3.01 5.06
N THR A 254 -14.98 -2.10 5.85
CA THR A 254 -16.00 -2.50 6.81
C THR A 254 -17.26 -3.08 6.16
N HIS A 255 -17.54 -2.79 4.88
CA HIS A 255 -18.65 -3.44 4.16
C HIS A 255 -18.43 -4.95 3.99
N ILE A 256 -17.17 -5.40 3.87
CA ILE A 256 -16.83 -6.82 3.76
C ILE A 256 -16.96 -7.48 5.14
N THR A 257 -16.36 -6.88 6.17
CA THR A 257 -16.44 -7.44 7.54
C THR A 257 -17.88 -7.50 8.08
N SER A 258 -18.69 -6.47 7.83
CA SER A 258 -20.10 -6.43 8.20
C SER A 258 -20.93 -7.47 7.43
N TRP A 259 -20.57 -7.74 6.17
CA TRP A 259 -21.19 -8.82 5.41
C TRP A 259 -20.80 -10.21 5.95
N LEU A 260 -19.54 -10.44 6.31
CA LEU A 260 -19.08 -11.70 6.93
C LEU A 260 -19.87 -11.99 8.22
N GLU A 261 -19.98 -10.98 9.08
CA GLU A 261 -20.81 -11.04 10.30
C GLU A 261 -22.29 -11.32 9.98
N HIS A 262 -22.89 -10.61 9.02
CA HIS A 262 -24.28 -10.81 8.63
C HIS A 262 -24.55 -12.21 8.07
N ALA A 263 -23.60 -12.75 7.29
CA ALA A 263 -23.66 -14.10 6.74
C ALA A 263 -23.41 -15.20 7.81
N GLY A 264 -23.09 -14.81 9.05
CA GLY A 264 -22.87 -15.73 10.17
C GLY A 264 -21.49 -16.38 10.17
N HIS A 265 -20.51 -15.77 9.50
CA HIS A 265 -19.15 -16.26 9.46
C HIS A 265 -18.29 -15.57 10.53
N SER A 266 -17.63 -16.38 11.36
CA SER A 266 -16.55 -15.89 12.23
C SER A 266 -15.27 -15.72 11.41
N PHE A 267 -14.51 -14.67 11.67
CA PHE A 267 -13.22 -14.42 11.03
C PHE A 267 -12.25 -13.80 12.03
N ASP A 268 -10.96 -14.03 11.81
CA ASP A 268 -9.89 -13.27 12.46
C ASP A 268 -9.44 -12.13 11.55
N VAL A 269 -8.84 -11.08 12.13
CA VAL A 269 -8.16 -10.00 11.40
C VAL A 269 -6.66 -10.21 11.53
N VAL A 270 -5.97 -10.19 10.39
CA VAL A 270 -4.51 -10.11 10.27
C VAL A 270 -4.20 -8.84 9.50
N THR A 271 -3.23 -8.04 9.94
CA THR A 271 -2.80 -6.85 9.20
C THR A 271 -1.60 -7.14 8.30
N ASP A 272 -1.30 -6.20 7.40
CA ASP A 272 -0.07 -6.25 6.61
C ASP A 272 1.21 -6.25 7.49
N GLU A 273 1.19 -5.64 8.68
CA GLU A 273 2.36 -5.65 9.58
C GLU A 273 2.63 -7.06 10.14
N GLU A 274 1.58 -7.80 10.54
CA GLU A 274 1.74 -9.19 10.97
C GLU A 274 2.18 -10.08 9.81
N LEU A 275 1.57 -9.95 8.63
CA LEU A 275 1.96 -10.73 7.45
C LEU A 275 3.40 -10.45 7.01
N HIS A 276 3.85 -9.19 7.09
CA HIS A 276 5.24 -8.83 6.80
C HIS A 276 6.21 -9.44 7.82
N ALA A 277 5.89 -9.38 9.11
CA ALA A 277 6.79 -9.81 10.18
C ALA A 277 6.87 -11.34 10.34
N GLU A 278 5.76 -12.05 10.13
CA GLU A 278 5.63 -13.49 10.39
C GLU A 278 5.57 -14.32 9.09
N GLY A 279 5.41 -13.68 7.93
CA GLY A 279 5.38 -14.35 6.62
C GLY A 279 4.23 -15.35 6.53
N VAL A 280 4.50 -16.52 5.94
CA VAL A 280 3.48 -17.57 5.79
C VAL A 280 2.92 -18.08 7.13
N GLU A 281 3.70 -18.00 8.21
CA GLU A 281 3.33 -18.60 9.50
C GLU A 281 2.09 -17.95 10.12
N VAL A 282 1.85 -16.65 9.89
CA VAL A 282 0.62 -16.00 10.38
C VAL A 282 -0.63 -16.55 9.69
N LEU A 283 -0.49 -17.13 8.49
CA LEU A 283 -1.59 -17.69 7.72
C LEU A 283 -1.81 -19.19 7.99
N ASP A 284 -0.96 -19.82 8.82
CA ASP A 284 -1.02 -21.25 9.04
C ASP A 284 -2.36 -21.67 9.65
N GLY A 285 -2.94 -22.69 9.03
CA GLY A 285 -4.23 -23.24 9.41
C GLY A 285 -5.42 -22.50 8.78
N TYR A 286 -5.39 -21.19 8.52
CA TYR A 286 -6.53 -20.53 7.88
C TYR A 286 -6.86 -21.17 6.55
N ARG A 287 -8.15 -21.45 6.32
CA ARG A 287 -8.60 -22.10 5.09
C ARG A 287 -9.00 -21.09 4.02
N VAL A 288 -9.49 -19.93 4.45
CA VAL A 288 -9.93 -18.85 3.58
C VAL A 288 -9.29 -17.54 4.00
N LEU A 289 -8.76 -16.79 3.03
CA LEU A 289 -8.33 -15.41 3.20
C LEU A 289 -9.22 -14.51 2.35
N VAL A 290 -9.75 -13.45 2.94
CA VAL A 290 -10.51 -12.41 2.23
C VAL A 290 -9.72 -11.10 2.33
N THR A 291 -9.43 -10.46 1.20
CA THR A 291 -8.73 -9.16 1.20
C THR A 291 -9.69 -8.01 1.49
N GLY A 292 -9.16 -6.80 1.71
CA GLY A 292 -9.94 -5.56 1.58
C GLY A 292 -10.40 -5.28 0.14
N THR A 293 -11.05 -4.14 -0.07
CA THR A 293 -11.48 -3.62 -1.37
C THR A 293 -10.32 -3.05 -2.19
N HIS A 294 -9.20 -2.68 -1.54
CA HIS A 294 -8.07 -2.03 -2.20
C HIS A 294 -6.70 -2.33 -1.54
N PRO A 295 -6.21 -3.57 -1.60
CA PRO A 295 -4.91 -3.97 -1.04
C PRO A 295 -3.74 -3.61 -1.99
N GLU A 296 -3.55 -2.31 -2.29
CA GLU A 296 -2.62 -1.82 -3.31
C GLU A 296 -1.12 -1.99 -2.97
N TYR A 297 -0.73 -1.94 -1.70
CA TYR A 297 0.68 -1.81 -1.27
C TYR A 297 1.21 -3.06 -0.57
N HIS A 298 2.29 -3.68 -1.08
CA HIS A 298 2.87 -4.88 -0.48
C HIS A 298 4.41 -4.94 -0.48
N THR A 299 5.00 -5.68 0.47
CA THR A 299 6.43 -6.03 0.56
C THR A 299 6.69 -7.40 -0.06
N THR A 300 7.97 -7.74 -0.29
CA THR A 300 8.38 -9.07 -0.76
C THR A 300 7.91 -10.16 0.19
N GLU A 301 8.13 -9.97 1.48
CA GLU A 301 7.81 -10.94 2.53
C GLU A 301 6.31 -11.26 2.56
N MET A 302 5.46 -10.23 2.40
CA MET A 302 4.02 -10.43 2.35
C MET A 302 3.59 -11.23 1.12
N LEU A 303 4.10 -10.89 -0.07
CA LEU A 303 3.75 -11.63 -1.28
C LEU A 303 4.26 -13.07 -1.23
N ASP A 304 5.45 -13.30 -0.71
CA ASP A 304 6.03 -14.63 -0.56
C ASP A 304 5.22 -15.47 0.46
N GLY A 305 4.76 -14.85 1.54
CA GLY A 305 3.86 -15.48 2.51
C GLY A 305 2.52 -15.91 1.89
N LEU A 306 1.89 -15.02 1.12
CA LEU A 306 0.61 -15.30 0.44
C LEU A 306 0.75 -16.39 -0.62
N ASP A 307 1.78 -16.33 -1.46
CA ASP A 307 2.05 -17.36 -2.46
C ASP A 307 2.31 -18.71 -1.78
N ALA A 308 3.20 -18.76 -0.78
CA ALA A 308 3.49 -20.00 -0.06
C ALA A 308 2.24 -20.61 0.60
N TRP A 309 1.34 -19.78 1.14
CA TRP A 309 0.08 -20.25 1.72
C TRP A 309 -0.89 -20.79 0.64
N LEU A 310 -1.06 -20.10 -0.49
CA LEU A 310 -1.87 -20.56 -1.62
C LEU A 310 -1.37 -21.92 -2.15
N GLN A 311 -0.06 -22.06 -2.33
CA GLN A 311 0.57 -23.30 -2.80
C GLN A 311 0.40 -24.48 -1.83
N ARG A 312 0.07 -24.21 -0.55
CA ARG A 312 -0.18 -25.23 0.48
C ARG A 312 -1.66 -25.52 0.71
N GLY A 313 -2.54 -25.06 -0.18
CA GLY A 313 -3.98 -25.34 -0.11
C GLY A 313 -4.82 -24.18 0.40
N GLY A 314 -4.22 -23.02 0.65
CA GLY A 314 -4.94 -21.78 0.98
C GLY A 314 -5.92 -21.35 -0.12
N ARG A 315 -7.03 -20.72 0.27
CA ARG A 315 -8.06 -20.29 -0.67
C ARG A 315 -8.38 -18.80 -0.53
N MET A 316 -8.05 -18.00 -1.53
CA MET A 316 -8.13 -16.54 -1.47
C MET A 316 -9.37 -15.98 -2.19
N ILE A 317 -10.10 -15.11 -1.50
CA ILE A 317 -11.10 -14.24 -2.10
C ILE A 317 -10.48 -12.85 -2.22
N TYR A 318 -10.10 -12.47 -3.44
CA TYR A 318 -9.63 -11.13 -3.77
C TYR A 318 -10.83 -10.25 -4.13
N SER A 319 -11.33 -9.48 -3.17
CA SER A 319 -12.61 -8.76 -3.26
C SER A 319 -12.52 -7.31 -3.74
N GLY A 320 -11.40 -6.94 -4.37
CA GLY A 320 -11.06 -5.56 -4.73
C GLY A 320 -10.54 -5.41 -6.16
N ALA A 321 -9.91 -4.27 -6.42
CA ALA A 321 -9.07 -3.99 -7.59
C ALA A 321 -7.81 -3.22 -7.20
N ASN A 322 -6.88 -3.12 -8.14
CA ASN A 322 -5.57 -2.49 -7.99
C ASN A 322 -4.85 -3.00 -6.74
N GLY A 323 -4.91 -4.31 -6.54
CA GLY A 323 -4.24 -5.01 -5.46
C GLY A 323 -2.83 -5.41 -5.88
N PHE A 324 -1.92 -5.54 -4.91
CA PHE A 324 -0.56 -6.04 -5.17
C PHE A 324 0.17 -5.22 -6.24
N TYR A 325 -0.05 -3.90 -6.25
CA TYR A 325 0.39 -3.02 -7.32
C TYR A 325 1.74 -2.39 -7.02
N TRP A 326 1.83 -1.68 -5.90
CA TRP A 326 3.07 -1.01 -5.46
C TRP A 326 3.89 -1.91 -4.54
N ARG A 327 5.18 -1.97 -4.84
CA ARG A 327 6.18 -2.50 -3.94
C ARG A 327 6.59 -1.46 -2.90
N ILE A 328 6.52 -1.85 -1.63
CA ILE A 328 6.96 -1.04 -0.48
C ILE A 328 8.03 -1.76 0.33
N ALA A 329 8.57 -1.05 1.32
CA ALA A 329 9.37 -1.60 2.40
C ALA A 329 8.89 -1.05 3.75
N TYR A 330 8.85 -1.90 4.77
CA TYR A 330 8.80 -1.46 6.17
C TYR A 330 10.21 -1.16 6.67
N HIS A 331 10.35 -0.24 7.63
CA HIS A 331 11.62 0.01 8.29
C HIS A 331 11.89 -1.09 9.32
N ALA A 332 13.08 -1.71 9.29
CA ALA A 332 13.38 -2.89 10.11
C ALA A 332 13.30 -2.63 11.63
N GLU A 333 13.71 -1.44 12.06
CA GLU A 333 13.78 -1.08 13.49
C GLU A 333 12.67 -0.10 13.93
N LYS A 334 11.86 0.40 13.00
CA LYS A 334 10.90 1.48 13.29
C LYS A 334 9.49 1.07 12.89
N PRO A 335 8.60 0.87 13.87
CA PRO A 335 7.27 0.34 13.60
C PRO A 335 6.40 1.38 12.90
N GLY A 336 5.41 0.89 12.14
CA GLY A 336 4.35 1.73 11.59
C GLY A 336 4.80 2.75 10.54
N VAL A 337 5.91 2.52 9.83
CA VAL A 337 6.37 3.37 8.73
C VAL A 337 6.72 2.55 7.49
N ILE A 338 6.28 3.06 6.34
CA ILE A 338 6.52 2.47 5.03
C ILE A 338 7.29 3.44 4.14
N GLU A 339 8.13 2.90 3.28
CA GLU A 339 8.72 3.58 2.13
C GLU A 339 8.11 3.04 0.84
N CYS A 340 7.72 3.94 -0.06
CA CYS A 340 7.28 3.64 -1.41
C CYS A 340 7.92 4.62 -2.40
N ARG A 341 8.71 4.09 -3.34
CA ARG A 341 9.26 4.88 -4.44
C ARG A 341 8.43 4.68 -5.69
N LYS A 342 7.79 5.75 -6.19
CA LYS A 342 7.00 5.73 -7.43
C LYS A 342 7.95 5.93 -8.61
N THR A 343 8.36 4.85 -9.25
CA THR A 343 9.43 4.85 -10.26
C THR A 343 8.90 5.06 -11.70
N GLU A 344 9.48 4.42 -12.71
CA GLU A 344 9.26 4.70 -14.14
C GLU A 344 7.84 4.41 -14.65
N GLY A 345 7.14 3.45 -14.04
CA GLY A 345 5.81 3.00 -14.43
C GLY A 345 4.70 3.38 -13.45
N GLY A 346 3.46 3.10 -13.85
CA GLY A 346 2.29 3.12 -12.98
C GLY A 346 1.52 4.43 -12.91
N THR A 347 0.26 4.35 -12.50
CA THR A 347 -0.58 5.52 -12.24
C THR A 347 -0.14 6.19 -10.94
N ARG A 348 0.60 7.29 -11.08
CA ARG A 348 1.33 7.95 -10.00
C ARG A 348 0.98 9.42 -9.85
N SER A 349 1.27 9.98 -8.67
CA SER A 349 1.10 11.40 -8.36
C SER A 349 2.38 12.23 -8.52
N TRP A 350 3.53 11.58 -8.42
CA TRP A 350 4.87 12.12 -8.61
C TRP A 350 5.78 11.01 -9.16
N VAL A 351 6.98 11.37 -9.63
CA VAL A 351 7.97 10.42 -10.15
C VAL A 351 9.24 10.53 -9.29
N SER A 352 9.82 9.40 -8.92
CA SER A 352 11.11 9.34 -8.25
C SER A 352 12.18 9.99 -9.12
N GLU A 353 13.10 10.70 -8.49
CA GLU A 353 14.24 11.30 -9.18
C GLU A 353 15.11 10.22 -9.85
N VAL A 354 15.77 10.59 -10.95
CA VAL A 354 16.67 9.68 -11.67
C VAL A 354 17.76 9.18 -10.72
N GLY A 355 17.98 7.86 -10.71
CA GLY A 355 18.97 7.21 -9.83
C GLY A 355 18.45 6.95 -8.41
N GLU A 356 17.25 7.39 -8.06
CA GLU A 356 16.71 7.31 -6.69
C GLU A 356 15.53 6.34 -6.62
N SER A 357 15.52 5.29 -7.45
CA SER A 357 14.44 4.29 -7.52
C SER A 357 14.57 3.16 -6.50
N PHE A 358 15.75 2.96 -5.91
CA PHE A 358 15.97 1.90 -4.91
C PHE A 358 15.63 2.39 -3.52
N MET A 359 14.73 1.69 -2.83
CA MET A 359 14.29 2.02 -1.48
C MET A 359 15.45 1.97 -0.51
N SER A 360 15.48 2.89 0.46
CA SER A 360 16.48 2.92 1.51
C SER A 360 16.24 1.83 2.55
N PHE A 361 14.99 1.53 2.90
CA PHE A 361 14.66 0.59 3.98
C PHE A 361 15.04 -0.85 3.63
N SER A 362 14.79 -1.29 2.39
CA SER A 362 15.12 -2.66 1.94
C SER A 362 16.30 -2.72 0.97
N GLY A 363 16.71 -1.59 0.39
CA GLY A 363 17.62 -1.54 -0.75
C GLY A 363 17.03 -2.08 -2.06
N GLU A 364 15.79 -2.56 -2.07
CA GLU A 364 15.16 -3.14 -3.24
C GLU A 364 14.70 -2.06 -4.23
N TYR A 365 14.63 -2.42 -5.50
CA TYR A 365 14.06 -1.53 -6.52
C TYR A 365 12.58 -1.30 -6.23
N GLY A 366 12.15 -0.04 -6.09
CA GLY A 366 10.75 0.32 -5.89
C GLY A 366 9.90 0.18 -7.15
N GLY A 367 8.69 0.74 -7.10
CA GLY A 367 7.78 0.75 -8.23
C GLY A 367 6.79 -0.41 -8.24
N LEU A 368 6.43 -0.86 -9.45
CA LEU A 368 5.38 -1.86 -9.64
C LEU A 368 5.90 -3.28 -9.48
N TRP A 369 5.12 -4.14 -8.84
CA TRP A 369 5.40 -5.58 -8.79
C TRP A 369 5.48 -6.24 -10.17
N ARG A 370 4.63 -5.79 -11.12
CA ARG A 370 4.72 -6.19 -12.54
C ARG A 370 6.09 -5.91 -13.16
N ARG A 371 6.79 -4.85 -12.75
CA ARG A 371 8.14 -4.52 -13.26
C ARG A 371 9.24 -5.32 -12.57
N ALA A 372 8.93 -5.94 -11.44
CA ALA A 372 9.78 -6.90 -10.74
C ALA A 372 9.53 -8.36 -11.18
N GLY A 373 8.72 -8.59 -12.23
CA GLY A 373 8.40 -9.92 -12.72
C GLY A 373 7.44 -10.70 -11.81
N ARG A 374 6.56 -9.99 -11.11
CA ARG A 374 5.56 -10.55 -10.20
C ARG A 374 4.21 -9.84 -10.37
N ALA A 375 3.62 -9.89 -11.55
CA ALA A 375 2.37 -9.16 -11.77
C ALA A 375 1.24 -9.78 -10.93
N PRO A 376 0.24 -9.01 -10.45
CA PRO A 376 -0.86 -9.53 -9.65
C PRO A 376 -1.61 -10.71 -10.29
N GLN A 377 -1.66 -10.76 -11.62
CA GLN A 377 -2.25 -11.84 -12.39
C GLN A 377 -1.69 -13.22 -12.06
N GLU A 378 -0.41 -13.31 -11.67
CA GLU A 378 0.23 -14.58 -11.27
C GLU A 378 -0.38 -15.14 -9.97
N MET A 379 -0.74 -14.26 -9.03
CA MET A 379 -1.23 -14.65 -7.71
C MET A 379 -2.76 -14.73 -7.66
N VAL A 380 -3.44 -13.71 -8.19
CA VAL A 380 -4.90 -13.55 -8.06
C VAL A 380 -5.64 -13.59 -9.39
N GLY A 381 -4.96 -13.99 -10.48
CA GLY A 381 -5.56 -14.20 -11.80
C GLY A 381 -5.94 -12.94 -12.57
N ILE A 382 -6.03 -11.79 -11.92
CA ILE A 382 -6.31 -10.48 -12.52
C ILE A 382 -5.34 -9.41 -12.01
N GLY A 383 -5.24 -8.29 -12.73
CA GLY A 383 -4.48 -7.14 -12.27
C GLY A 383 -4.89 -5.83 -12.95
N PHE A 384 -4.46 -4.71 -12.37
CA PHE A 384 -4.94 -3.36 -12.67
C PHE A 384 -4.88 -2.99 -14.15
N THR A 385 -6.00 -2.46 -14.65
CA THR A 385 -6.17 -2.14 -16.07
C THR A 385 -6.79 -0.78 -16.36
N ALA A 386 -7.66 -0.27 -15.47
CA ALA A 386 -8.37 0.97 -15.70
C ALA A 386 -8.84 1.61 -14.40
N GLN A 387 -8.99 2.93 -14.41
CA GLN A 387 -9.52 3.70 -13.28
C GLN A 387 -10.42 4.85 -13.73
N GLY A 388 -11.41 5.19 -12.92
CA GLY A 388 -12.40 6.23 -13.18
C GLY A 388 -13.35 6.40 -11.99
N PHE A 389 -13.67 7.65 -11.61
CA PHE A 389 -14.27 7.95 -10.30
C PHE A 389 -15.64 8.66 -10.37
N ASP A 390 -16.27 8.71 -11.53
CA ASP A 390 -17.57 9.37 -11.74
C ASP A 390 -18.75 8.47 -11.36
N ARG A 391 -18.79 7.23 -11.86
CA ARG A 391 -19.81 6.22 -11.58
C ARG A 391 -19.23 4.81 -11.51
N SER A 392 -20.06 3.87 -11.07
CA SER A 392 -19.78 2.43 -11.11
C SER A 392 -20.95 1.73 -11.81
N THR A 393 -20.67 0.60 -12.47
CA THR A 393 -21.62 -0.18 -13.24
C THR A 393 -21.73 -1.60 -12.68
N TYR A 394 -21.87 -2.61 -13.54
CA TYR A 394 -22.21 -3.97 -13.20
C TYR A 394 -21.36 -4.95 -14.00
N TYR A 395 -21.49 -6.22 -13.67
CA TYR A 395 -20.94 -7.34 -14.42
C TYR A 395 -22.02 -8.06 -15.20
N ARG A 396 -21.64 -8.61 -16.34
CA ARG A 396 -22.42 -9.57 -17.11
C ARG A 396 -21.74 -10.93 -17.04
N ARG A 397 -22.50 -11.98 -16.78
CA ARG A 397 -22.00 -13.36 -16.83
C ARG A 397 -21.46 -13.69 -18.22
N THR A 398 -20.38 -14.45 -18.27
CA THR A 398 -19.83 -15.00 -19.51
C THR A 398 -20.32 -16.44 -19.70
N ASP A 399 -20.03 -17.02 -20.86
CA ASP A 399 -20.29 -18.44 -21.12
C ASP A 399 -19.56 -19.36 -20.12
N GLU A 400 -18.39 -18.94 -19.61
CA GLU A 400 -17.59 -19.70 -18.65
C GLU A 400 -18.25 -19.80 -17.26
N SER A 401 -19.24 -18.94 -16.97
CA SER A 401 -20.08 -19.08 -15.76
C SER A 401 -20.94 -20.36 -15.74
N ASN A 402 -21.06 -21.04 -16.89
CA ASN A 402 -21.76 -22.33 -17.01
C ASN A 402 -20.81 -23.54 -16.89
N ASP A 403 -19.51 -23.31 -16.71
CA ASP A 403 -18.56 -24.41 -16.45
C ASP A 403 -18.91 -25.06 -15.10
N PRO A 404 -19.03 -26.41 -15.03
CA PRO A 404 -19.34 -27.12 -13.79
C PRO A 404 -18.40 -26.77 -12.63
N ARG A 405 -17.15 -26.40 -12.90
CA ARG A 405 -16.17 -25.98 -11.87
C ARG A 405 -16.59 -24.68 -11.18
N ALA A 406 -17.29 -23.79 -11.88
CA ALA A 406 -17.75 -22.50 -11.37
C ALA A 406 -19.23 -22.48 -10.97
N ALA A 407 -19.97 -23.57 -11.18
CA ALA A 407 -21.42 -23.63 -10.93
C ALA A 407 -21.82 -23.24 -9.50
N PHE A 408 -20.98 -23.54 -8.51
CA PHE A 408 -21.23 -23.18 -7.11
C PHE A 408 -21.34 -21.67 -6.92
N ILE A 409 -20.59 -20.86 -7.69
CA ILE A 409 -20.53 -19.39 -7.55
C ILE A 409 -21.93 -18.79 -7.76
N PHE A 410 -22.70 -19.33 -8.70
CA PHE A 410 -24.00 -18.81 -9.12
C PHE A 410 -25.19 -19.62 -8.57
N GLU A 411 -24.99 -20.46 -7.54
CA GLU A 411 -26.09 -21.22 -6.94
C GLU A 411 -27.17 -20.29 -6.37
N GLY A 412 -28.38 -20.41 -6.94
CA GLY A 412 -29.52 -19.56 -6.60
C GLY A 412 -29.47 -18.15 -7.19
N ILE A 413 -28.66 -17.94 -8.24
CA ILE A 413 -28.54 -16.69 -8.99
C ILE A 413 -28.85 -16.97 -10.47
N ASP A 414 -30.06 -16.63 -10.88
CA ASP A 414 -30.51 -16.74 -12.28
C ASP A 414 -30.23 -15.44 -13.07
N ASP A 415 -29.76 -14.40 -12.40
CA ASP A 415 -29.49 -13.09 -12.99
C ASP A 415 -28.28 -13.14 -13.95
N GLU A 416 -28.44 -12.56 -15.13
CA GLU A 416 -27.35 -12.37 -16.11
C GLU A 416 -26.47 -11.15 -15.78
N VAL A 417 -27.07 -10.15 -15.12
CA VAL A 417 -26.44 -8.91 -14.69
C VAL A 417 -26.22 -8.99 -13.19
N ILE A 418 -24.97 -8.83 -12.75
CA ILE A 418 -24.57 -8.88 -11.36
C ILE A 418 -24.06 -7.49 -10.95
N GLY A 419 -24.80 -6.85 -10.06
CA GLY A 419 -24.31 -5.72 -9.27
C GLY A 419 -24.60 -4.36 -9.90
N ASP A 420 -25.75 -4.19 -10.56
CA ASP A 420 -26.25 -2.90 -11.06
C ASP A 420 -26.78 -1.96 -9.95
N PHE A 421 -26.25 -2.15 -8.74
CA PHE A 421 -26.49 -1.36 -7.56
C PHE A 421 -25.23 -1.35 -6.69
N GLY A 422 -25.04 -0.31 -5.91
CA GLY A 422 -23.93 -0.21 -4.97
C GLY A 422 -23.92 1.13 -4.24
N LEU A 423 -23.39 1.14 -3.01
CA LEU A 423 -23.20 2.38 -2.25
C LEU A 423 -22.09 3.26 -2.84
N VAL A 424 -21.18 2.66 -3.60
CA VAL A 424 -20.04 3.33 -4.24
C VAL A 424 -20.32 3.44 -5.74
N GLY A 425 -20.49 4.66 -6.22
CA GLY A 425 -20.72 4.96 -7.65
C GLY A 425 -22.01 4.41 -8.27
N GLY A 426 -22.85 3.70 -7.51
CA GLY A 426 -24.13 3.14 -7.95
C GLY A 426 -24.07 1.71 -8.46
N GLY A 427 -22.93 1.01 -8.37
CA GLY A 427 -22.74 -0.31 -8.96
C GLY A 427 -21.56 -1.08 -8.35
N ALA A 428 -21.40 -2.36 -8.69
CA ALA A 428 -20.34 -3.23 -8.19
C ALA A 428 -19.01 -3.10 -8.96
N ALA A 429 -19.01 -2.55 -10.18
CA ALA A 429 -17.82 -2.41 -11.02
C ALA A 429 -17.43 -0.94 -11.20
N GLY A 430 -16.36 -0.47 -10.54
CA GLY A 430 -15.90 0.91 -10.71
C GLY A 430 -14.82 1.35 -9.73
N LEU A 431 -14.49 2.64 -9.79
CA LEU A 431 -13.28 3.27 -9.23
C LEU A 431 -12.01 2.78 -9.90
N GLU A 432 -11.68 1.50 -9.74
CA GLU A 432 -10.51 0.86 -10.32
C GLU A 432 -10.90 -0.57 -10.71
N LEU A 433 -10.38 -1.04 -11.85
CA LEU A 433 -10.75 -2.31 -12.47
C LEU A 433 -9.50 -3.15 -12.75
N ASP A 434 -9.62 -4.46 -12.54
CA ASP A 434 -8.58 -5.46 -12.82
C ASP A 434 -9.08 -6.49 -13.83
N ARG A 435 -8.22 -6.87 -14.77
CA ARG A 435 -8.54 -7.86 -15.82
C ARG A 435 -7.63 -9.07 -15.81
N ALA A 436 -8.11 -10.17 -16.38
CA ALA A 436 -7.29 -11.33 -16.71
C ALA A 436 -6.33 -11.03 -17.87
N ASP A 437 -5.07 -11.46 -17.76
CA ASP A 437 -4.09 -11.39 -18.84
C ASP A 437 -3.03 -12.48 -18.69
N VAL A 438 -3.11 -13.48 -19.58
CA VAL A 438 -2.19 -14.63 -19.61
C VAL A 438 -0.74 -14.20 -19.87
N ALA A 439 -0.50 -13.11 -20.61
CA ALA A 439 0.85 -12.60 -20.84
C ALA A 439 1.47 -11.99 -19.57
N LEU A 440 0.66 -11.74 -18.55
CA LEU A 440 1.08 -11.26 -17.23
C LEU A 440 0.96 -12.33 -16.15
N GLY A 441 0.61 -13.57 -16.51
CA GLY A 441 0.66 -14.71 -15.59
C GLY A 441 -0.69 -15.25 -15.15
N THR A 442 -1.82 -14.74 -15.66
CA THR A 442 -3.12 -15.39 -15.41
C THR A 442 -3.05 -16.85 -15.84
N PRO A 443 -3.40 -17.82 -14.97
CA PRO A 443 -3.38 -19.23 -15.33
C PRO A 443 -4.26 -19.53 -16.55
N HIS A 444 -3.75 -20.32 -17.49
CA HIS A 444 -4.47 -20.65 -18.74
C HIS A 444 -5.81 -21.36 -18.53
N HIS A 445 -6.03 -22.00 -17.37
CA HIS A 445 -7.28 -22.68 -17.01
C HIS A 445 -8.21 -21.85 -16.12
N ALA A 446 -7.84 -20.60 -15.84
CA ALA A 446 -8.68 -19.68 -15.10
C ALA A 446 -9.95 -19.38 -15.89
N LEU A 447 -11.07 -19.35 -15.18
CA LEU A 447 -12.39 -19.04 -15.72
C LEU A 447 -12.69 -17.57 -15.46
N VAL A 448 -12.93 -16.78 -16.50
CA VAL A 448 -13.50 -15.43 -16.42
C VAL A 448 -15.01 -15.59 -16.41
N VAL A 449 -15.60 -15.72 -15.22
CA VAL A 449 -17.03 -16.06 -15.04
C VAL A 449 -17.98 -14.88 -15.24
N ALA A 450 -17.50 -13.65 -15.09
CA ALA A 450 -18.27 -12.45 -15.37
C ALA A 450 -17.34 -11.29 -15.75
N ARG A 451 -17.83 -10.37 -16.58
CA ARG A 451 -17.07 -9.20 -17.04
C ARG A 451 -17.91 -7.93 -16.92
N SER A 452 -17.31 -6.85 -16.45
CA SER A 452 -18.00 -5.56 -16.38
C SER A 452 -18.10 -4.88 -17.74
N GLU A 453 -19.17 -4.11 -17.94
CA GLU A 453 -19.42 -3.32 -19.16
C GLU A 453 -20.07 -1.96 -18.82
N ASP A 454 -20.35 -1.15 -19.85
CA ASP A 454 -21.06 0.15 -19.74
C ASP A 454 -20.31 1.24 -18.93
N HIS A 455 -18.98 1.15 -18.85
CA HIS A 455 -18.14 2.17 -18.22
C HIS A 455 -18.23 3.50 -18.98
N SER A 456 -18.24 4.63 -18.26
CA SER A 456 -18.21 5.95 -18.89
C SER A 456 -16.82 6.26 -19.46
N ASP A 457 -16.73 7.24 -20.35
CA ASP A 457 -15.44 7.79 -20.83
C ASP A 457 -14.49 8.26 -19.72
N GLY A 458 -14.98 8.44 -18.48
CA GLY A 458 -14.16 8.75 -17.31
C GLY A 458 -13.32 7.58 -16.80
N MET A 459 -13.63 6.35 -17.23
CA MET A 459 -12.87 5.14 -16.93
C MET A 459 -11.77 4.95 -17.97
N MET A 460 -10.53 5.27 -17.60
CA MET A 460 -9.40 5.30 -18.52
C MET A 460 -8.41 4.18 -18.23
N VAL A 461 -7.78 3.68 -19.30
CA VAL A 461 -6.70 2.70 -19.20
C VAL A 461 -5.48 3.28 -18.46
N VAL A 462 -4.87 2.47 -17.63
CA VAL A 462 -3.70 2.83 -16.81
C VAL A 462 -2.42 2.90 -17.63
N LEU A 463 -1.43 3.66 -17.15
CA LEU A 463 -0.26 4.05 -17.96
C LEU A 463 0.61 2.87 -18.40
N GLU A 464 0.74 1.87 -17.54
CA GLU A 464 1.52 0.65 -17.77
C GLU A 464 0.89 -0.30 -18.78
N GLU A 465 -0.36 -0.08 -19.15
CA GLU A 465 -1.06 -0.81 -20.21
C GLU A 465 -0.88 -0.18 -21.60
N LEU A 466 -0.20 0.97 -21.66
CA LEU A 466 0.06 1.76 -22.86
C LEU A 466 1.54 1.68 -23.25
N THR A 467 1.81 1.13 -24.42
CA THR A 467 3.17 1.14 -25.00
C THR A 467 3.49 2.48 -25.66
N SER A 468 2.50 3.13 -26.25
CA SER A 468 2.60 4.44 -26.88
C SER A 468 1.35 5.27 -26.61
N ASN A 469 1.47 6.59 -26.66
CA ASN A 469 0.33 7.49 -26.48
C ASN A 469 -0.74 7.23 -27.53
N GLN A 470 -1.95 6.97 -27.06
CA GLN A 470 -3.14 6.75 -27.87
C GLN A 470 -4.37 7.30 -27.13
N PRO A 471 -5.47 7.64 -27.84
CA PRO A 471 -6.75 7.94 -27.19
C PRO A 471 -7.26 6.71 -26.42
N VAL A 472 -7.65 6.88 -25.16
CA VAL A 472 -7.95 5.77 -24.21
C VAL A 472 -9.28 5.97 -23.48
N MET A 473 -10.34 6.23 -24.23
CA MET A 473 -11.70 6.34 -23.68
C MET A 473 -12.34 4.95 -23.50
N ALA A 474 -13.25 4.80 -22.53
CA ALA A 474 -13.82 3.52 -22.11
C ALA A 474 -14.60 2.80 -23.22
N ASP A 475 -15.50 3.50 -23.91
CA ASP A 475 -16.47 2.93 -24.85
C ASP A 475 -15.82 2.09 -25.97
N ASP A 476 -14.56 2.39 -26.31
CA ASP A 476 -13.84 1.76 -27.43
C ASP A 476 -12.61 0.94 -27.03
N HIS A 477 -12.19 0.95 -25.76
CA HIS A 477 -10.92 0.32 -25.39
C HIS A 477 -11.09 -1.09 -24.78
N PRO A 478 -10.58 -2.16 -25.44
CA PRO A 478 -10.82 -3.55 -25.03
C PRO A 478 -10.20 -3.96 -23.69
N LYS A 479 -9.53 -3.05 -22.98
CA LYS A 479 -8.90 -3.27 -21.68
C LYS A 479 -9.67 -2.61 -20.53
N VAL A 480 -10.71 -1.84 -20.84
CA VAL A 480 -11.52 -1.15 -19.83
C VAL A 480 -12.67 -2.05 -19.40
N HIS A 481 -12.34 -3.01 -18.55
CA HIS A 481 -13.29 -3.87 -17.87
C HIS A 481 -12.62 -4.52 -16.65
N ALA A 482 -13.42 -4.86 -15.65
CA ALA A 482 -13.11 -5.81 -14.61
C ALA A 482 -13.51 -7.22 -15.03
N ASP A 483 -12.66 -8.20 -14.71
CA ASP A 483 -12.97 -9.63 -14.82
C ASP A 483 -13.17 -10.25 -13.43
N MET A 484 -14.30 -10.95 -13.25
CA MET A 484 -14.43 -11.90 -12.15
C MET A 484 -13.80 -13.22 -12.57
N THR A 485 -12.83 -13.71 -11.81
CA THR A 485 -12.12 -14.94 -12.14
C THR A 485 -12.18 -16.00 -11.05
N PHE A 486 -12.10 -17.26 -11.46
CA PHE A 486 -11.93 -18.41 -10.57
C PHE A 486 -10.91 -19.39 -11.13
N PHE A 487 -9.99 -19.86 -10.30
CA PHE A 487 -9.05 -20.93 -10.65
C PHE A 487 -8.52 -21.66 -9.42
N GLU A 488 -8.08 -22.88 -9.64
CA GLU A 488 -7.54 -23.78 -8.62
C GLU A 488 -6.04 -24.02 -8.85
N LEU A 489 -5.33 -24.33 -7.78
CA LEU A 489 -3.89 -24.61 -7.77
C LEU A 489 -3.62 -26.10 -7.52
N GLU A 490 -2.47 -26.59 -7.98
CA GLU A 490 -2.05 -28.00 -7.83
C GLU A 490 -2.04 -28.46 -6.37
N GLY A 491 -1.63 -27.59 -5.44
CA GLY A 491 -1.60 -27.85 -4.00
C GLY A 491 -2.97 -27.89 -3.31
N GLY A 492 -4.08 -27.83 -4.05
CA GLY A 492 -5.44 -27.81 -3.52
C GLY A 492 -5.97 -26.42 -3.14
N GLY A 493 -5.18 -25.38 -3.42
CA GLY A 493 -5.57 -23.99 -3.23
C GLY A 493 -6.53 -23.52 -4.30
N ALA A 494 -7.16 -22.36 -4.08
CA ALA A 494 -8.04 -21.74 -5.06
C ALA A 494 -8.13 -20.23 -4.88
N VAL A 495 -8.39 -19.52 -5.97
CA VAL A 495 -8.56 -18.06 -5.95
C VAL A 495 -9.85 -17.70 -6.65
N PHE A 496 -10.64 -16.86 -6.00
CA PHE A 496 -11.77 -16.15 -6.60
C PHE A 496 -11.50 -14.64 -6.52
N SER A 497 -11.63 -13.93 -7.63
CA SER A 497 -11.31 -12.51 -7.72
C SER A 497 -12.45 -11.73 -8.32
N THR A 498 -12.75 -10.55 -7.78
CA THR A 498 -13.87 -9.70 -8.26
C THR A 498 -13.42 -8.62 -9.24
N GLY A 499 -12.24 -8.05 -9.04
CA GLY A 499 -11.62 -7.09 -9.94
C GLY A 499 -12.19 -5.68 -9.93
N SER A 500 -12.83 -5.27 -8.82
CA SER A 500 -13.35 -3.90 -8.66
C SER A 500 -13.27 -3.44 -7.20
N ILE A 501 -12.78 -2.22 -6.97
CA ILE A 501 -12.84 -1.59 -5.63
C ILE A 501 -14.30 -1.40 -5.18
N ALA A 502 -15.20 -1.05 -6.11
CA ALA A 502 -16.59 -0.76 -5.77
C ALA A 502 -17.39 -2.00 -5.33
N PHE A 503 -16.88 -3.21 -5.57
CA PHE A 503 -17.60 -4.46 -5.36
C PHE A 503 -18.12 -4.63 -3.92
N GLY A 504 -17.27 -4.37 -2.92
CA GLY A 504 -17.64 -4.45 -1.51
C GLY A 504 -18.80 -3.50 -1.14
N GLY A 505 -18.94 -2.37 -1.83
CA GLY A 505 -20.03 -1.40 -1.65
C GLY A 505 -21.41 -1.93 -2.08
N SER A 506 -21.48 -3.04 -2.80
CA SER A 506 -22.73 -3.66 -3.25
C SER A 506 -23.26 -4.73 -2.29
N LEU A 507 -22.42 -5.26 -1.40
CA LEU A 507 -22.79 -6.27 -0.41
C LEU A 507 -23.95 -5.85 0.51
N PRO A 508 -23.93 -4.67 1.18
CA PRO A 508 -24.95 -4.31 2.16
C PRO A 508 -26.30 -3.87 1.55
N VAL A 509 -26.39 -3.72 0.23
CA VAL A 509 -27.59 -3.22 -0.44
C VAL A 509 -28.78 -4.17 -0.23
N LYS A 510 -29.98 -3.61 -0.03
CA LYS A 510 -31.20 -4.36 0.29
C LYS A 510 -31.08 -5.25 1.54
N GLY A 511 -30.25 -4.84 2.51
CA GLY A 511 -30.05 -5.59 3.75
C GLY A 511 -29.41 -6.95 3.48
N TYR A 512 -28.39 -6.98 2.61
CA TYR A 512 -27.68 -8.18 2.14
C TYR A 512 -28.52 -9.20 1.36
N ASN A 513 -29.80 -8.91 1.10
CA ASN A 513 -30.63 -9.76 0.24
C ASN A 513 -30.49 -9.37 -1.23
N ASN A 514 -29.36 -9.73 -1.84
CA ASN A 514 -29.06 -9.44 -3.23
C ASN A 514 -28.08 -10.48 -3.82
N HIS A 515 -27.95 -10.54 -5.14
CA HIS A 515 -27.11 -11.56 -5.79
C HIS A 515 -25.60 -11.36 -5.57
N VAL A 516 -25.10 -10.15 -5.24
CA VAL A 516 -23.67 -9.93 -4.92
C VAL A 516 -23.33 -10.59 -3.58
N ALA A 517 -24.17 -10.36 -2.56
CA ALA A 517 -24.04 -10.99 -1.25
C ALA A 517 -24.24 -12.51 -1.31
N ARG A 518 -25.17 -13.00 -2.14
CA ARG A 518 -25.36 -14.44 -2.37
C ARG A 518 -24.14 -15.07 -3.05
N LEU A 519 -23.62 -14.44 -4.10
CA LEU A 519 -22.44 -14.90 -4.84
C LEU A 519 -21.24 -15.07 -3.90
N MET A 520 -20.95 -14.05 -3.10
CA MET A 520 -19.83 -14.10 -2.15
C MET A 520 -20.04 -15.16 -1.07
N SER A 521 -21.28 -15.35 -0.60
CA SER A 521 -21.60 -16.41 0.36
C SER A 521 -21.38 -17.79 -0.24
N ASN A 522 -21.76 -18.02 -1.50
CA ASN A 522 -21.51 -19.28 -2.18
C ASN A 522 -20.01 -19.57 -2.29
N VAL A 523 -19.21 -18.54 -2.64
CA VAL A 523 -17.75 -18.65 -2.71
C VAL A 523 -17.16 -19.00 -1.34
N VAL A 524 -17.54 -18.27 -0.28
CA VAL A 524 -17.06 -18.55 1.09
C VAL A 524 -17.45 -19.94 1.53
N VAL A 525 -18.69 -20.39 1.29
CA VAL A 525 -19.15 -21.74 1.67
C VAL A 525 -18.33 -22.81 0.96
N ARG A 526 -18.11 -22.68 -0.36
CA ARG A 526 -17.29 -23.65 -1.11
C ARG A 526 -15.83 -23.62 -0.68
N PHE A 527 -15.29 -22.42 -0.44
CA PHE A 527 -13.92 -22.26 0.03
C PHE A 527 -13.79 -22.79 1.46
N LEU A 528 -14.88 -22.78 2.23
CA LEU A 528 -15.02 -23.40 3.53
C LEU A 528 -15.37 -24.92 3.50
N ASP A 529 -15.48 -25.55 2.35
CA ASP A 529 -15.56 -27.01 2.27
C ASP A 529 -14.15 -27.65 2.17
N PRO A 530 -13.70 -28.52 3.09
CA PRO A 530 -12.40 -29.19 2.96
C PRO A 530 -12.28 -30.07 1.69
N GLU A 531 -13.38 -30.39 1.02
CA GLU A 531 -13.35 -31.12 -0.25
C GLU A 531 -12.43 -30.40 -1.27
N PRO A 532 -11.44 -31.10 -1.85
CA PRO A 532 -10.59 -30.54 -2.90
C PRO A 532 -11.41 -30.10 -4.11
N PHE A 533 -10.88 -29.17 -4.90
CA PHE A 533 -11.50 -28.88 -6.19
C PHE A 533 -11.11 -29.95 -7.22
N GLU A 534 -12.11 -30.52 -7.87
CA GLU A 534 -11.90 -31.44 -8.99
C GLU A 534 -11.51 -30.66 -10.26
N GLY A 535 -10.57 -31.18 -11.05
CA GLY A 535 -10.32 -30.66 -12.40
C GLY A 535 -9.00 -29.92 -12.62
N PHE A 536 -8.06 -29.93 -11.67
CA PHE A 536 -6.67 -29.59 -11.99
C PHE A 536 -6.09 -30.66 -12.93
N ASP A 537 -6.01 -30.33 -14.21
CA ASP A 537 -5.41 -31.19 -15.24
C ASP A 537 -3.93 -30.85 -15.37
N ALA A 538 -3.08 -31.63 -14.69
CA ALA A 538 -1.62 -31.50 -14.72
C ALA A 538 -1.00 -31.70 -16.12
N SER A 539 -1.79 -32.11 -17.12
CA SER A 539 -1.37 -32.20 -18.52
C SER A 539 -1.54 -30.89 -19.32
N ARG A 540 -2.22 -29.88 -18.74
CA ARG A 540 -2.29 -28.53 -19.29
C ARG A 540 -0.97 -27.82 -19.04
N PRO A 541 -0.41 -27.11 -20.04
CA PRO A 541 0.91 -26.52 -19.89
C PRO A 541 0.91 -25.58 -18.69
N ALA A 542 1.74 -25.90 -17.70
CA ALA A 542 2.12 -24.93 -16.69
C ALA A 542 2.72 -23.73 -17.42
N THR A 543 2.27 -22.54 -17.02
CA THR A 543 2.92 -21.24 -17.17
C THR A 543 4.28 -21.35 -17.83
N GLN A 544 4.33 -21.20 -19.16
CA GLN A 544 5.60 -20.91 -19.82
C GLN A 544 6.01 -19.54 -19.34
N ALA A 545 6.97 -19.49 -18.41
CA ALA A 545 7.71 -18.28 -18.14
C ALA A 545 8.21 -17.78 -19.50
N ILE A 546 7.71 -16.63 -19.94
CA ILE A 546 8.17 -16.00 -21.17
C ILE A 546 9.64 -15.66 -20.89
N ALA A 547 10.52 -16.36 -21.60
CA ALA A 547 11.98 -16.20 -21.53
C ALA A 547 12.43 -14.80 -21.95
#